data_AF-A0A7S0AR38-F1
#
_entry.id   AF-A0A7S0AR38-F1
#
_cell.length_a   1.000
_cell.length_b   1.000
_cell.length_c   1.000
_cell.angle_alpha   90.00
_cell.angle_beta   90.00
_cell.angle_gamma   90.00
#
_symmetry.space_group_name_H-M   'P 1'
#
loop_
_entity.id
_entity.type
_entity.pdbx_description
1 polymer ?
#
loop_
_entity_poly.entity_id
_entity_poly.type
_entity_poly.pdbx_seq_one_letter_code
_entity_poly.pdbx_strand_id
1 'polypeptide(L)'
;AAHNLGMYVIIDVVMNHMGDEFYFEGHQYSATPFRWHEDNGEREYELRPRRAESELYSTPAGRQPYMDFWYNNTWDPTATYDSPVYGQYGERADDQGQGTYGGSDFHHNGDLKNYFQVWEIHVGKIYGTMDDLRLEHRRVSDKYIAMTKALISSTDVDAFRVDTPMQVPLPFFKRWAPAIRDHANSLGKTNFMIFGEFYVTPARYATMTGRGRDQNMWGQERFIDGPPTLKGGIVYSYYWYMFTAMVHNEAE
;
A
#
# COMPACT_ATOMS: atom_id res chain seq x y z
N ALA A 1 5.22 -10.05 29.99
CA ALA A 1 5.16 -9.15 28.82
C ALA A 1 6.58 -8.71 28.45
N ALA A 2 6.85 -8.45 27.17
CA ALA A 2 8.17 -8.03 26.69
C ALA A 2 8.69 -6.77 27.40
N HIS A 3 7.80 -5.82 27.69
CA HIS A 3 8.14 -4.56 28.36
C HIS A 3 8.66 -4.74 29.79
N ASN A 4 8.25 -5.78 30.52
CA ASN A 4 8.78 -6.09 31.86
C ASN A 4 10.28 -6.46 31.82
N LEU A 5 10.79 -6.78 30.63
CA LEU A 5 12.21 -7.07 30.38
C LEU A 5 12.93 -5.87 29.74
N GLY A 6 12.27 -4.71 29.63
CA GLY A 6 12.83 -3.52 28.99
C GLY A 6 12.95 -3.60 27.47
N MET A 7 12.21 -4.51 26.82
CA MET A 7 12.24 -4.69 25.37
C MET A 7 11.14 -3.88 24.68
N TYR A 8 11.47 -3.29 23.53
CA TYR A 8 10.51 -2.75 22.58
C TYR A 8 9.96 -3.85 21.67
N VAL A 9 8.68 -3.76 21.31
CA VAL A 9 8.03 -4.69 20.38
C VAL A 9 7.79 -3.98 19.05
N ILE A 10 8.46 -4.47 18.01
CA ILE A 10 8.29 -4.01 16.63
C ILE A 10 7.55 -5.11 15.87
N ILE A 11 6.46 -4.76 15.19
CA ILE A 11 5.73 -5.70 14.34
C ILE A 11 5.95 -5.36 12.88
N ASP A 12 6.13 -6.42 12.09
CA ASP A 12 6.09 -6.35 10.64
C ASP A 12 4.64 -6.33 10.14
N VAL A 13 4.30 -5.34 9.32
CA VAL A 13 2.94 -5.12 8.80
C VAL A 13 2.96 -5.08 7.28
N VAL A 14 2.08 -5.90 6.68
CA VAL A 14 1.84 -5.98 5.23
C VAL A 14 0.63 -5.14 4.88
N MET A 15 0.78 -4.20 3.95
CA MET A 15 -0.22 -3.16 3.69
C MET A 15 -1.34 -3.59 2.73
N ASN A 16 -1.03 -3.77 1.45
CA ASN A 16 -2.04 -4.03 0.41
C ASN A 16 -2.11 -5.48 -0.03
N HIS A 17 -1.09 -6.28 0.22
CA HIS A 17 -1.03 -7.66 -0.24
C HIS A 17 -1.70 -8.60 0.77
N MET A 18 -2.81 -9.21 0.38
CA MET A 18 -3.64 -10.10 1.20
C MET A 18 -3.38 -11.58 0.84
N GLY A 19 -4.26 -12.48 1.28
CA GLY A 19 -4.17 -13.90 0.93
C GLY A 19 -4.37 -14.16 -0.57
N ASP A 20 -4.41 -15.44 -0.94
CA ASP A 20 -4.73 -15.87 -2.31
C ASP A 20 -6.17 -16.38 -2.39
N GLU A 21 -7.14 -15.47 -2.34
CA GLU A 21 -8.56 -15.84 -2.30
C GLU A 21 -9.27 -15.63 -3.64
N PHE A 22 -8.68 -14.84 -4.54
CA PHE A 22 -9.22 -14.62 -5.88
C PHE A 22 -8.31 -15.15 -6.99
N TYR A 23 -8.92 -15.43 -8.14
CA TYR A 23 -8.25 -15.44 -9.43
C TYR A 23 -8.94 -14.47 -10.40
N PHE A 24 -8.21 -14.02 -11.39
CA PHE A 24 -8.75 -13.18 -12.46
C PHE A 24 -9.49 -14.03 -13.48
N GLU A 25 -10.59 -13.51 -14.01
CA GLU A 25 -11.38 -14.19 -15.05
C GLU A 25 -10.50 -14.74 -16.18
N GLY A 26 -10.67 -16.03 -16.51
CA GLY A 26 -9.87 -16.72 -17.52
C GLY A 26 -8.47 -17.18 -17.07
N HIS A 27 -8.06 -16.86 -15.84
CA HIS A 27 -6.69 -17.08 -15.35
C HIS A 27 -6.61 -17.82 -14.00
N GLN A 28 -7.45 -18.83 -13.78
CA GLN A 28 -7.44 -19.59 -12.51
C GLN A 28 -6.12 -20.30 -12.21
N TYR A 29 -5.45 -20.79 -13.26
CA TYR A 29 -4.26 -21.64 -13.18
C TYR A 29 -3.10 -21.12 -14.04
N SER A 30 -3.16 -19.86 -14.45
CA SER A 30 -2.16 -19.24 -15.32
C SER A 30 -1.83 -17.84 -14.83
N ALA A 31 -0.67 -17.34 -15.22
CA ALA A 31 -0.32 -15.96 -14.91
C ALA A 31 -1.20 -15.00 -15.72
N THR A 32 -1.69 -13.96 -15.08
CA THR A 32 -2.59 -12.96 -15.67
C THR A 32 -1.78 -11.80 -16.24
N PRO A 33 -1.93 -11.43 -17.52
CA PRO A 33 -1.32 -10.22 -18.06
C PRO A 33 -1.83 -8.96 -17.37
N PHE A 34 -0.96 -7.97 -17.18
CA PHE A 34 -1.38 -6.67 -16.65
C PHE A 34 -2.29 -5.93 -17.64
N ARG A 35 -3.38 -5.33 -17.15
CA ARG A 35 -4.28 -4.45 -17.90
C ARG A 35 -4.49 -3.14 -17.15
N TRP A 36 -4.36 -2.04 -17.90
CA TRP A 36 -4.53 -0.68 -17.39
C TRP A 36 -5.74 -0.03 -18.05
N HIS A 37 -6.80 0.19 -17.27
CA HIS A 37 -8.10 0.66 -17.77
C HIS A 37 -8.67 -0.18 -18.93
N GLU A 38 -9.70 0.35 -19.59
CA GLU A 38 -10.20 -0.22 -20.85
C GLU A 38 -9.33 0.26 -22.02
N ASP A 39 -8.78 -0.69 -22.78
CA ASP A 39 -8.06 -0.44 -24.03
C ASP A 39 -8.54 -1.40 -25.12
N ASN A 40 -8.90 -0.85 -26.29
CA ASN A 40 -9.41 -1.61 -27.44
C ASN A 40 -10.54 -2.60 -27.13
N GLY A 41 -11.41 -2.26 -26.16
CA GLY A 41 -12.53 -3.09 -25.72
C GLY A 41 -12.16 -4.18 -24.72
N GLU A 42 -10.89 -4.28 -24.32
CA GLU A 42 -10.45 -5.12 -23.21
C GLU A 42 -10.43 -4.31 -21.92
N ARG A 43 -11.21 -4.76 -20.93
CA ARG A 43 -11.25 -4.18 -19.59
C ARG A 43 -10.29 -4.91 -18.65
N GLU A 44 -10.04 -4.28 -17.51
CA GLU A 44 -9.58 -4.96 -16.30
C GLU A 44 -10.45 -6.22 -16.02
N TYR A 45 -9.88 -7.18 -15.29
CA TYR A 45 -10.49 -8.49 -15.12
C TYR A 45 -11.57 -8.49 -14.04
N GLU A 46 -12.59 -9.32 -14.21
CA GLU A 46 -13.45 -9.68 -13.08
C GLU A 46 -12.67 -10.54 -12.06
N LEU A 47 -12.89 -10.29 -10.77
CA LEU A 47 -12.38 -11.16 -9.70
C LEU A 47 -13.35 -12.33 -9.48
N ARG A 48 -12.79 -13.53 -9.34
CA ARG A 48 -13.53 -14.76 -9.05
C ARG A 48 -12.98 -15.39 -7.77
N PRO A 49 -13.81 -15.67 -6.75
CA PRO A 49 -13.38 -16.39 -5.56
C PRO A 49 -12.85 -17.78 -5.92
N ARG A 50 -11.75 -18.19 -5.28
CA ARG A 50 -11.19 -19.55 -5.44
C ARG A 50 -12.02 -20.62 -4.75
N ARG A 51 -12.67 -20.25 -3.63
CA ARG A 51 -13.52 -21.15 -2.83
C ARG A 51 -14.96 -21.16 -3.33
N ALA A 52 -15.68 -22.24 -3.04
CA ALA A 52 -17.10 -22.33 -3.36
C ALA A 52 -17.91 -21.28 -2.57
N GLU A 53 -19.03 -20.81 -3.13
CA GLU A 53 -19.87 -19.76 -2.53
C GLU A 53 -20.34 -20.12 -1.10
N SER A 54 -20.58 -21.40 -0.82
CA SER A 54 -20.97 -21.90 0.50
C SER A 54 -19.91 -21.71 1.58
N GLU A 55 -18.64 -21.57 1.19
CA GLU A 55 -17.49 -21.39 2.09
C GLU A 55 -17.14 -19.91 2.30
N LEU A 56 -17.79 -19.00 1.56
CA LEU A 56 -17.57 -17.56 1.67
C LEU A 56 -18.30 -16.99 2.88
N TYR A 57 -17.72 -15.94 3.47
CA TYR A 57 -18.32 -15.21 4.56
C TYR A 57 -19.60 -14.50 4.08
N SER A 58 -20.63 -14.49 4.94
CA SER A 58 -21.81 -13.66 4.74
C SER A 58 -21.51 -12.25 5.24
N THR A 59 -21.42 -11.28 4.32
CA THR A 59 -21.17 -9.88 4.63
C THR A 59 -22.31 -8.99 4.12
N PRO A 60 -22.35 -7.70 4.50
CA PRO A 60 -23.31 -6.76 3.93
C PRO A 60 -23.25 -6.61 2.40
N ALA A 61 -22.11 -6.93 1.78
CA ALA A 61 -21.94 -6.94 0.31
C ALA A 61 -22.16 -8.33 -0.33
N GLY A 62 -22.83 -9.23 0.39
CA GLY A 62 -23.10 -10.59 -0.08
C GLY A 62 -22.04 -11.60 0.35
N ARG A 63 -21.87 -12.66 -0.44
CA ARG A 63 -20.89 -13.71 -0.18
C ARG A 63 -19.50 -13.25 -0.60
N GLN A 64 -18.58 -13.10 0.35
CA GLN A 64 -17.25 -12.53 0.13
C GLN A 64 -16.17 -13.45 0.75
N PRO A 65 -14.98 -13.59 0.13
CA PRO A 65 -13.92 -14.42 0.70
C PRO A 65 -13.18 -13.74 1.85
N TYR A 66 -13.26 -12.41 1.94
CA TYR A 66 -12.77 -11.62 3.06
C TYR A 66 -13.97 -11.03 3.83
N MET A 67 -13.83 -10.93 5.14
CA MET A 67 -14.90 -10.44 6.02
C MET A 67 -15.09 -8.92 5.91
N ASP A 68 -13.97 -8.18 5.93
CA ASP A 68 -13.97 -6.71 6.05
C ASP A 68 -13.70 -5.97 4.72
N PHE A 69 -13.16 -6.66 3.72
CA PHE A 69 -12.87 -6.12 2.38
C PHE A 69 -13.68 -6.86 1.33
N TRP A 70 -14.32 -6.14 0.42
CA TRP A 70 -15.28 -6.71 -0.51
C TRP A 70 -14.90 -6.41 -1.96
N TYR A 71 -14.94 -7.44 -2.81
CA TYR A 71 -14.75 -7.24 -4.24
C TYR A 71 -16.08 -6.88 -4.90
N ASN A 72 -16.01 -6.14 -6.00
CA ASN A 72 -17.18 -5.77 -6.80
C ASN A 72 -16.81 -5.73 -8.29
N ASN A 73 -17.44 -6.59 -9.09
CA ASN A 73 -17.23 -6.66 -10.55
C ASN A 73 -18.15 -5.71 -11.34
N THR A 74 -18.68 -4.66 -10.71
CA THR A 74 -19.46 -3.63 -11.43
C THR A 74 -18.50 -2.64 -12.08
N TRP A 75 -18.44 -2.68 -13.42
CA TRP A 75 -17.64 -1.76 -14.21
C TRP A 75 -18.17 -0.32 -14.12
N ASP A 76 -17.29 0.63 -13.76
CA ASP A 76 -17.58 2.06 -13.83
C ASP A 76 -16.73 2.69 -14.94
N PRO A 77 -17.32 3.12 -16.07
CA PRO A 77 -16.58 3.67 -17.21
C PRO A 77 -15.97 5.06 -16.94
N THR A 78 -16.35 5.71 -15.84
CA THR A 78 -15.90 7.06 -15.47
C THR A 78 -14.93 7.07 -14.28
N ALA A 79 -14.79 5.94 -13.59
CA ALA A 79 -13.89 5.83 -12.45
C ALA A 79 -12.42 5.91 -12.90
N THR A 80 -11.60 6.52 -12.04
CA THR A 80 -10.15 6.70 -12.18
C THR A 80 -9.46 6.17 -10.93
N TYR A 81 -8.14 6.02 -10.98
CA TYR A 81 -7.33 5.77 -9.80
C TYR A 81 -7.09 7.07 -9.03
N ASP A 82 -7.29 7.01 -7.71
CA ASP A 82 -7.21 8.19 -6.86
C ASP A 82 -5.74 8.53 -6.58
N SER A 83 -5.24 9.58 -7.25
CA SER A 83 -3.93 10.25 -7.01
C SER A 83 -2.72 9.69 -7.80
N PRO A 84 -1.66 10.50 -7.97
CA PRO A 84 -0.44 10.04 -8.64
C PRO A 84 0.32 8.97 -7.85
N VAL A 85 1.01 8.13 -8.62
CA VAL A 85 1.97 7.13 -8.18
C VAL A 85 3.38 7.51 -8.62
N TYR A 86 4.42 6.85 -8.08
CA TYR A 86 5.79 7.08 -8.52
C TYR A 86 6.54 5.80 -8.85
N GLY A 87 7.28 5.78 -9.95
CA GLY A 87 8.01 4.59 -10.38
C GLY A 87 9.34 4.39 -9.67
N GLN A 88 10.09 3.38 -10.13
CA GLN A 88 11.33 2.91 -9.51
C GLN A 88 12.41 3.99 -9.41
N TYR A 89 12.37 4.99 -10.29
CA TYR A 89 13.33 6.10 -10.39
C TYR A 89 12.78 7.43 -9.83
N GLY A 90 11.63 7.39 -9.14
CA GLY A 90 10.99 8.57 -8.58
C GLY A 90 10.22 9.40 -9.61
N GLU A 91 9.97 8.84 -10.79
CA GLU A 91 9.16 9.41 -11.86
C GLU A 91 7.68 9.41 -11.44
N ARG A 92 7.03 10.57 -11.50
CA ARG A 92 5.61 10.71 -11.22
C ARG A 92 4.79 10.23 -12.41
N ALA A 93 3.74 9.46 -12.16
CA ALA A 93 2.68 9.21 -13.13
C ALA A 93 1.33 9.63 -12.55
N ASP A 94 0.60 10.41 -13.34
CA ASP A 94 -0.78 10.79 -13.07
C ASP A 94 -1.70 9.88 -13.90
N ASP A 95 -2.89 9.57 -13.38
CA ASP A 95 -3.85 8.77 -14.13
C ASP A 95 -4.39 9.61 -15.31
N GLN A 96 -4.30 9.05 -16.51
CA GLN A 96 -4.78 9.64 -17.76
C GLN A 96 -5.86 8.77 -18.42
N GLY A 97 -6.24 7.66 -17.77
CA GLY A 97 -7.27 6.75 -18.25
C GLY A 97 -8.62 6.99 -17.61
N GLN A 98 -9.55 6.10 -17.91
CA GLN A 98 -10.89 6.04 -17.34
C GLN A 98 -11.42 4.62 -17.47
N GLY A 99 -12.31 4.24 -16.57
CA GLY A 99 -12.89 2.91 -16.58
C GLY A 99 -12.15 1.96 -15.65
N THR A 100 -12.75 1.61 -14.52
CA THR A 100 -12.21 0.61 -13.59
C THR A 100 -13.33 0.07 -12.68
N TYR A 101 -13.03 -0.95 -11.89
CA TYR A 101 -13.92 -1.45 -10.84
C TYR A 101 -13.82 -0.61 -9.57
N GLY A 102 -14.13 0.70 -9.67
CA GLY A 102 -13.98 1.67 -8.58
C GLY A 102 -14.81 1.37 -7.32
N GLY A 103 -15.83 0.51 -7.44
CA GLY A 103 -16.62 0.00 -6.31
C GLY A 103 -15.95 -1.14 -5.52
N SER A 104 -14.81 -1.67 -5.98
CA SER A 104 -14.13 -2.83 -5.39
C SER A 104 -13.05 -2.41 -4.37
N ASP A 105 -12.95 -3.11 -3.24
CA ASP A 105 -11.84 -2.94 -2.28
C ASP A 105 -10.51 -3.49 -2.82
N PHE A 106 -10.53 -4.23 -3.94
CA PHE A 106 -9.36 -4.85 -4.55
C PHE A 106 -9.07 -4.27 -5.94
N HIS A 107 -7.84 -4.45 -6.41
CA HIS A 107 -7.43 -4.18 -7.79
C HIS A 107 -7.79 -5.33 -8.73
N HIS A 108 -8.01 -4.98 -10.00
CA HIS A 108 -8.54 -5.88 -11.03
C HIS A 108 -7.56 -6.01 -12.21
N ASN A 109 -6.31 -5.63 -12.00
CA ASN A 109 -5.38 -5.29 -13.08
C ASN A 109 -4.52 -6.45 -13.56
N GLY A 110 -4.60 -7.63 -12.94
CA GLY A 110 -3.73 -8.77 -13.25
C GLY A 110 -2.50 -8.83 -12.35
N ASP A 111 -1.52 -9.65 -12.74
CA ASP A 111 -0.34 -9.92 -11.91
C ASP A 111 0.74 -8.84 -12.08
N LEU A 112 1.46 -8.52 -11.00
CA LEU A 112 2.68 -7.74 -11.05
C LEU A 112 3.83 -8.60 -11.59
N LYS A 113 4.28 -8.29 -12.82
CA LYS A 113 5.42 -8.92 -13.50
C LYS A 113 6.53 -7.93 -13.80
N ASN A 114 6.20 -6.69 -14.17
CA ASN A 114 7.15 -5.64 -14.48
C ASN A 114 7.21 -4.56 -13.40
N TYR A 115 8.18 -4.69 -12.49
CA TYR A 115 8.43 -3.75 -11.40
C TYR A 115 8.92 -2.36 -11.86
N PHE A 116 9.22 -2.17 -13.14
CA PHE A 116 9.60 -0.86 -13.70
C PHE A 116 8.43 -0.13 -14.34
N GLN A 117 7.27 -0.78 -14.51
CA GLN A 117 6.06 -0.13 -14.99
C GLN A 117 5.38 0.55 -13.80
N VAL A 118 5.21 1.87 -13.89
CA VAL A 118 4.82 2.74 -12.79
C VAL A 118 3.47 2.38 -12.16
N TRP A 119 2.48 1.98 -12.94
CA TRP A 119 1.18 1.54 -12.46
C TRP A 119 1.18 0.09 -12.00
N GLU A 120 1.80 -0.81 -12.77
CA GLU A 120 1.80 -2.25 -12.49
C GLU A 120 2.38 -2.56 -11.10
N ILE A 121 3.44 -1.85 -10.68
CA ILE A 121 4.01 -2.02 -9.33
C ILE A 121 3.06 -1.63 -8.20
N HIS A 122 2.05 -0.77 -8.44
CA HIS A 122 1.15 -0.28 -7.39
C HIS A 122 -0.20 -1.00 -7.32
N VAL A 123 -0.65 -1.57 -8.45
CA VAL A 123 -2.01 -2.13 -8.56
C VAL A 123 -2.02 -3.58 -9.06
N GLY A 124 -0.84 -4.15 -9.31
CA GLY A 124 -0.69 -5.54 -9.74
C GLY A 124 -0.61 -6.52 -8.58
N LYS A 125 -1.18 -7.72 -8.77
CA LYS A 125 -1.14 -8.83 -7.79
C LYS A 125 0.27 -9.40 -7.69
N ILE A 126 0.95 -9.18 -6.56
CA ILE A 126 2.34 -9.64 -6.38
C ILE A 126 2.42 -11.17 -6.39
N TYR A 127 3.41 -11.68 -7.13
CA TYR A 127 3.64 -13.12 -7.41
C TYR A 127 2.44 -13.88 -8.00
N GLY A 128 1.38 -13.17 -8.42
CA GLY A 128 0.11 -13.77 -8.83
C GLY A 128 -0.68 -14.45 -7.70
N THR A 129 -0.26 -14.27 -6.44
CA THR A 129 -0.84 -15.00 -5.30
C THR A 129 -1.27 -14.10 -4.14
N MET A 130 -0.89 -12.83 -4.07
CA MET A 130 -1.32 -11.97 -2.96
C MET A 130 -2.30 -10.92 -3.45
N ASP A 131 -3.58 -11.10 -3.16
CA ASP A 131 -4.67 -10.22 -3.60
C ASP A 131 -4.38 -8.78 -3.19
N ASP A 132 -4.53 -7.82 -4.11
CA ASP A 132 -4.06 -6.45 -3.91
C ASP A 132 -5.18 -5.48 -3.54
N LEU A 133 -5.07 -4.84 -2.38
CA LEU A 133 -6.03 -3.86 -1.89
C LEU A 133 -5.85 -2.49 -2.54
N ARG A 134 -6.98 -1.85 -2.84
CA ARG A 134 -7.08 -0.50 -3.39
C ARG A 134 -6.88 0.58 -2.32
N LEU A 135 -5.69 0.65 -1.72
CA LEU A 135 -5.39 1.52 -0.57
C LEU A 135 -5.38 3.02 -0.89
N GLU A 136 -5.22 3.40 -2.16
CA GLU A 136 -5.40 4.78 -2.60
C GLU A 136 -6.86 5.25 -2.47
N HIS A 137 -7.81 4.32 -2.54
CA HIS A 137 -9.22 4.63 -2.35
C HIS A 137 -9.54 4.84 -0.85
N ARG A 138 -10.22 5.96 -0.54
CA ARG A 138 -10.46 6.41 0.84
C ARG A 138 -11.15 5.37 1.73
N ARG A 139 -12.18 4.68 1.20
CA ARG A 139 -12.94 3.67 1.96
C ARG A 139 -12.06 2.50 2.44
N VAL A 140 -11.08 2.06 1.63
CA VAL A 140 -10.21 0.92 1.97
C VAL A 140 -9.18 1.36 2.99
N SER A 141 -8.56 2.50 2.74
CA SER A 141 -7.57 3.07 3.65
C SER A 141 -8.15 3.42 5.02
N ASP A 142 -9.41 3.87 5.11
CA ASP A 142 -10.09 4.09 6.39
C ASP A 142 -10.26 2.80 7.20
N LYS A 143 -10.68 1.70 6.56
CA LYS A 143 -10.75 0.37 7.19
C LYS A 143 -9.38 -0.08 7.69
N TYR A 144 -8.36 0.03 6.83
CA TYR A 144 -7.00 -0.41 7.16
C TYR A 144 -6.39 0.41 8.31
N ILE A 145 -6.58 1.75 8.32
CA ILE A 145 -6.15 2.61 9.43
C ILE A 145 -6.81 2.17 10.74
N ALA A 146 -8.11 1.87 10.73
CA ALA A 146 -8.81 1.40 11.93
C ALA A 146 -8.23 0.07 12.44
N MET A 147 -7.96 -0.88 11.54
CA MET A 147 -7.35 -2.17 11.89
C MET A 147 -5.95 -2.00 12.48
N THR A 148 -5.09 -1.15 11.89
CA THR A 148 -3.75 -0.89 12.42
C THR A 148 -3.79 -0.20 13.79
N LYS A 149 -4.73 0.72 14.02
CA LYS A 149 -4.92 1.34 15.34
C LYS A 149 -5.34 0.32 16.40
N ALA A 150 -6.25 -0.59 16.03
CA ALA A 150 -6.68 -1.67 16.90
C ALA A 150 -5.49 -2.60 17.26
N LEU A 151 -4.57 -2.85 16.34
CA LEU A 151 -3.34 -3.61 16.63
C LEU A 151 -2.51 -2.93 17.72
N ILE A 152 -2.29 -1.61 17.64
CA ILE A 152 -1.55 -0.87 18.69
C ILE A 152 -2.28 -0.99 20.03
N SER A 153 -3.58 -0.70 20.05
CA SER A 153 -4.37 -0.71 21.28
C SER A 153 -4.49 -2.09 21.93
N SER A 154 -4.43 -3.18 21.15
CA SER A 154 -4.61 -4.54 21.66
C SER A 154 -3.31 -5.24 22.04
N THR A 155 -2.18 -4.81 21.48
CA THR A 155 -0.89 -5.51 21.66
C THR A 155 0.19 -4.67 22.33
N ASP A 156 -0.02 -3.36 22.49
CA ASP A 156 0.93 -2.42 23.09
C ASP A 156 2.28 -2.35 22.33
N VAL A 157 2.27 -2.55 21.02
CA VAL A 157 3.47 -2.44 20.17
C VAL A 157 4.04 -1.04 20.15
N ASP A 158 5.33 -0.93 19.83
CA ASP A 158 6.09 0.32 19.91
C ASP A 158 6.48 0.88 18.55
N ALA A 159 6.44 0.04 17.50
CA ALA A 159 6.76 0.44 16.14
C ALA A 159 6.23 -0.53 15.09
N PHE A 160 6.24 -0.07 13.84
CA PHE A 160 5.98 -0.88 12.67
C PHE A 160 7.16 -0.87 11.69
N ARG A 161 7.55 -2.07 11.24
CA ARG A 161 8.26 -2.28 9.98
C ARG A 161 7.19 -2.49 8.90
N VAL A 162 7.24 -1.71 7.83
CA VAL A 162 6.31 -1.82 6.71
C VAL A 162 6.93 -2.71 5.65
N ASP A 163 6.27 -3.82 5.36
CA ASP A 163 6.61 -4.70 4.25
C ASP A 163 6.26 -4.05 2.91
N THR A 164 7.14 -4.21 1.92
CA THR A 164 6.88 -3.87 0.51
C THR A 164 6.19 -2.50 0.28
N PRO A 165 6.58 -1.41 0.98
CA PRO A 165 5.95 -0.10 0.83
C PRO A 165 6.04 0.45 -0.58
N MET A 166 7.00 0.00 -1.41
CA MET A 166 7.16 0.52 -2.77
C MET A 166 6.05 0.10 -3.73
N GLN A 167 5.28 -0.94 -3.40
CA GLN A 167 4.07 -1.38 -4.11
C GLN A 167 2.80 -0.69 -3.59
N VAL A 168 2.89 0.12 -2.54
CA VAL A 168 1.73 0.80 -1.96
C VAL A 168 1.68 2.24 -2.45
N PRO A 169 0.51 2.74 -2.92
CA PRO A 169 0.37 4.14 -3.32
C PRO A 169 0.76 5.12 -2.21
N LEU A 170 1.62 6.10 -2.52
CA LEU A 170 2.05 7.15 -1.59
C LEU A 170 0.90 7.91 -0.89
N PRO A 171 -0.25 8.21 -1.54
CA PRO A 171 -1.39 8.85 -0.88
C PRO A 171 -1.87 8.11 0.37
N PHE A 172 -1.81 6.77 0.37
CA PHE A 172 -2.14 5.97 1.54
C PHE A 172 -1.22 6.32 2.71
N PHE A 173 0.10 6.32 2.51
CA PHE A 173 1.05 6.62 3.58
C PHE A 173 0.94 8.04 4.11
N LYS A 174 0.56 9.01 3.26
CA LYS A 174 0.29 10.40 3.68
C LYS A 174 -0.88 10.51 4.66
N ARG A 175 -1.77 9.52 4.69
CA ARG A 175 -2.92 9.44 5.61
C ARG A 175 -2.68 8.50 6.77
N TRP A 176 -2.19 7.30 6.47
CA TRP A 176 -1.99 6.23 7.43
C TRP A 176 -0.90 6.61 8.44
N ALA A 177 0.29 7.03 7.99
CA ALA A 177 1.40 7.23 8.91
C ALA A 177 1.14 8.33 9.97
N PRO A 178 0.55 9.50 9.63
CA PRO A 178 0.09 10.45 10.65
C PRO A 178 -0.98 9.86 11.57
N ALA A 179 -2.01 9.22 11.02
CA ALA A 179 -3.10 8.66 11.83
C ALA A 179 -2.64 7.60 12.84
N ILE A 180 -1.64 6.80 12.48
CA ILE A 180 -1.03 5.79 13.37
C ILE A 180 -0.20 6.45 14.46
N ARG A 181 0.62 7.44 14.13
CA ARG A 181 1.40 8.17 15.12
C ARG A 181 0.53 8.96 16.09
N ASP A 182 -0.54 9.60 15.60
CA ASP A 182 -1.48 10.32 16.45
C ASP A 182 -2.19 9.38 17.44
N HIS A 183 -2.58 8.19 16.96
CA HIS A 183 -3.18 7.16 17.82
C HIS A 183 -2.20 6.63 18.85
N ALA A 184 -0.97 6.32 18.45
CA ALA A 184 0.07 5.89 19.37
C ALA A 184 0.40 6.97 20.42
N ASN A 185 0.50 8.24 19.99
CA ASN A 185 0.71 9.37 20.88
C ASN A 185 -0.44 9.52 21.90
N SER A 186 -1.69 9.30 21.47
CA SER A 186 -2.85 9.30 22.38
C SER A 186 -2.79 8.20 23.46
N LEU A 187 -1.98 7.16 23.24
CA LEU A 187 -1.69 6.08 24.19
C LEU A 187 -0.37 6.30 24.96
N GLY A 188 0.23 7.49 24.86
CA GLY A 188 1.49 7.84 25.53
C GLY A 188 2.76 7.39 24.79
N LYS A 189 2.66 6.80 23.60
CA LYS A 189 3.80 6.39 22.78
C LYS A 189 4.25 7.55 21.87
N THR A 190 4.94 8.52 22.47
CA THR A 190 5.43 9.75 21.78
C THR A 190 6.53 9.48 20.73
N ASN A 191 7.13 8.29 20.77
CA ASN A 191 8.22 7.86 19.89
C ASN A 191 7.86 6.68 18.98
N PHE A 192 6.58 6.56 18.59
CA PHE A 192 6.14 5.46 17.74
C PHE A 192 6.79 5.50 16.35
N MET A 193 7.59 4.48 16.03
CA MET A 193 8.40 4.43 14.82
C MET A 193 7.67 3.71 13.69
N ILE A 194 7.82 4.22 12.47
CA ILE A 194 7.30 3.59 11.26
C ILE A 194 8.41 3.68 10.20
N PHE A 195 8.91 2.53 9.75
CA PHE A 195 9.96 2.46 8.74
C PHE A 195 9.66 1.37 7.70
N GLY A 196 10.05 1.61 6.46
CA GLY A 196 9.77 0.69 5.35
C GLY A 196 10.93 -0.23 5.00
N GLU A 197 10.63 -1.38 4.41
CA GLU A 197 11.60 -2.17 3.65
C GLU A 197 11.63 -1.69 2.19
N PHE A 198 12.81 -1.47 1.60
CA PHE A 198 12.94 -0.81 0.32
C PHE A 198 13.91 -1.52 -0.62
N TYR A 199 13.40 -1.99 -1.76
CA TYR A 199 14.18 -2.45 -2.90
C TYR A 199 14.11 -1.46 -4.08
N VAL A 200 14.43 -0.20 -3.82
CA VAL A 200 14.26 0.90 -4.79
C VAL A 200 15.48 1.83 -4.88
N THR A 201 15.47 2.73 -5.86
CA THR A 201 16.47 3.80 -5.96
C THR A 201 16.26 4.87 -4.87
N PRO A 202 17.28 5.67 -4.51
CA PRO A 202 17.12 6.78 -3.57
C PRO A 202 16.03 7.78 -3.97
N ALA A 203 15.88 8.01 -5.28
CA ALA A 203 14.88 8.93 -5.81
C ALA A 203 13.46 8.46 -5.43
N ARG A 204 13.15 7.19 -5.66
CA ARG A 204 11.88 6.59 -5.24
C ARG A 204 11.74 6.53 -3.72
N TYR A 205 12.79 6.13 -3.00
CA TYR A 205 12.80 6.11 -1.54
C TYR A 205 12.48 7.49 -0.92
N ALA A 206 13.04 8.57 -1.49
CA ALA A 206 12.80 9.94 -1.06
C ALA A 206 11.31 10.31 -1.12
N THR A 207 10.60 9.91 -2.19
CA THR A 207 9.16 10.15 -2.33
C THR A 207 8.36 9.46 -1.22
N MET A 208 8.78 8.27 -0.79
CA MET A 208 8.06 7.44 0.18
C MET A 208 8.28 7.84 1.63
N THR A 209 9.43 8.44 1.94
CA THR A 209 9.74 8.98 3.27
C THR A 209 9.40 10.46 3.44
N GLY A 210 9.03 11.13 2.35
CA GLY A 210 8.77 12.57 2.35
C GLY A 210 10.03 13.39 2.64
N ARG A 211 11.22 12.85 2.38
CA ARG A 211 12.51 13.49 2.65
C ARG A 211 13.33 13.59 1.37
N GLY A 212 13.89 14.75 1.09
CA GLY A 212 14.69 15.00 -0.11
C GLY A 212 13.88 15.64 -1.23
N ARG A 213 14.08 15.18 -2.47
CA ARG A 213 13.52 15.79 -3.68
C ARG A 213 12.83 14.73 -4.54
N ASP A 214 11.63 15.07 -5.02
CA ASP A 214 11.01 14.45 -6.19
C ASP A 214 11.86 14.78 -7.44
N GLN A 215 11.82 13.93 -8.46
CA GLN A 215 12.50 14.15 -9.74
C GLN A 215 12.19 15.54 -10.35
N ASN A 216 10.96 16.03 -10.20
CA ASN A 216 10.54 17.35 -10.68
C ASN A 216 11.17 18.54 -9.91
N MET A 217 11.84 18.28 -8.78
CA MET A 217 12.50 19.29 -7.96
C MET A 217 14.01 19.31 -8.15
N TRP A 218 14.57 18.45 -9.00
CA TRP A 218 16.02 18.41 -9.24
C TRP A 218 16.51 19.70 -9.88
N GLY A 219 17.66 20.20 -9.41
CA GLY A 219 18.21 21.49 -9.84
C GLY A 219 17.52 22.72 -9.24
N GLN A 220 16.54 22.55 -8.34
CA GLN A 220 15.84 23.63 -7.65
C GLN A 220 16.18 23.64 -6.15
N GLU A 221 16.18 24.82 -5.52
CA GLU A 221 16.26 24.95 -4.05
C GLU A 221 14.91 24.70 -3.39
N ARG A 222 14.31 23.54 -3.70
CA ARG A 222 13.04 23.08 -3.17
C ARG A 222 13.17 21.61 -2.77
N PHE A 223 12.46 21.24 -1.71
CA PHE A 223 12.38 19.88 -1.18
C PHE A 223 10.92 19.44 -1.09
N ILE A 224 10.71 18.15 -0.84
CA ILE A 224 9.39 17.63 -0.53
C ILE A 224 8.94 18.29 0.78
N ASP A 225 7.84 19.03 0.69
CA ASP A 225 7.14 19.64 1.81
C ASP A 225 5.70 19.12 1.78
N GLY A 226 5.27 18.43 2.84
CA GLY A 226 3.99 17.73 2.88
C GLY A 226 3.83 16.82 4.10
N PRO A 227 2.69 16.12 4.21
CA PRO A 227 2.41 15.26 5.36
C PRO A 227 3.53 14.23 5.58
N PRO A 228 4.04 14.08 6.81
CA PRO A 228 5.10 13.13 7.10
C PRO A 228 4.60 11.70 6.86
N THR A 229 5.34 10.92 6.07
CA THR A 229 5.00 9.52 5.74
C THR A 229 5.83 8.57 6.60
N LEU A 230 6.69 7.76 6.01
CA LEU A 230 7.59 6.83 6.70
C LEU A 230 8.81 7.60 7.23
N LYS A 231 9.22 7.37 8.49
CA LYS A 231 10.34 8.11 9.12
C LYS A 231 11.73 7.61 8.68
N GLY A 232 11.78 6.54 7.90
CA GLY A 232 13.00 5.93 7.42
C GLY A 232 12.73 4.57 6.76
N GLY A 233 13.80 3.82 6.51
CA GLY A 233 13.65 2.45 6.00
C GLY A 233 14.97 1.74 5.74
N ILE A 234 14.87 0.42 5.60
CA ILE A 234 15.96 -0.45 5.17
C ILE A 234 15.99 -0.38 3.64
N VAL A 235 17.08 0.05 3.04
CA VAL A 235 17.21 0.11 1.58
C VAL A 235 18.21 -0.93 1.11
N TYR A 236 17.77 -1.98 0.42
CA TYR A 236 18.61 -3.13 0.05
C TYR A 236 19.74 -2.81 -0.93
N SER A 237 19.55 -1.88 -1.85
CA SER A 237 20.62 -1.37 -2.71
C SER A 237 21.74 -0.70 -1.89
N TYR A 238 21.45 -0.38 -0.63
CA TYR A 238 22.33 0.19 0.37
C TYR A 238 22.52 -0.76 1.56
N TYR A 239 22.45 -2.08 1.39
CA TYR A 239 22.53 -3.05 2.51
C TYR A 239 23.76 -2.88 3.42
N TRP A 240 24.81 -2.20 2.93
CA TRP A 240 26.01 -1.83 3.70
C TRP A 240 26.00 -0.43 4.34
N TYR A 241 25.00 0.39 4.03
CA TYR A 241 24.84 1.78 4.45
C TYR A 241 23.50 1.98 5.16
N MET A 242 23.44 1.50 6.41
CA MET A 242 22.62 2.03 7.51
C MET A 242 21.09 2.11 7.34
N PHE A 243 20.39 1.89 8.46
CA PHE A 243 19.18 2.63 8.76
C PHE A 243 19.47 4.12 8.50
N THR A 244 18.89 4.71 7.47
CA THR A 244 18.89 6.16 7.31
C THR A 244 18.47 6.75 8.64
N ALA A 245 19.25 7.72 9.15
CA ALA A 245 19.07 8.25 10.50
C ALA A 245 17.58 8.55 10.71
N MET A 246 16.99 7.77 11.62
CA MET A 246 15.58 7.82 11.99
C MET A 246 15.39 9.04 12.90
N VAL A 247 15.73 10.23 12.38
CA VAL A 247 15.70 11.48 13.13
C VAL A 247 14.24 11.74 13.47
N HIS A 248 13.91 11.51 14.74
CA HIS A 248 12.77 12.10 15.41
C HIS A 248 13.33 13.18 16.33
N ASN A 249 13.36 14.41 15.80
CA ASN A 249 13.29 15.63 16.57
C ASN A 249 13.01 16.78 15.60
N GLU A 250 11.77 17.26 15.57
CA GLU A 250 11.46 18.63 15.17
C GLU A 250 10.60 19.22 16.29
N ALA A 251 11.15 20.27 16.94
CA ALA A 251 10.77 20.97 18.18
C ALA A 251 11.15 20.23 19.49
N GLU A 252 12.07 20.77 20.30
CA GLU A 252 11.98 22.00 21.14
C GLU A 252 10.95 21.89 22.28
#